data_AF-A0AAU2NWX9-F1
#
_entry.id   AF-A0AAU2NWX9-F1
#
_cell.length_a   1.000
_cell.length_b   1.000
_cell.length_c   1.000
_cell.angle_alpha   90.00
_cell.angle_beta   90.00
_cell.angle_gamma   90.00
#
_symmetry.space_group_name_H-M   'P 1'
#
loop_
_entity.id
_entity.type
_entity.pdbx_description
1 polymer ?
#
loop_
_entity_poly.entity_id
_entity_poly.type
_entity_poly.pdbx_seq_one_letter_code
_entity_poly.pdbx_strand_id
1 'polypeptide(L)'
;MNFRNPLFDGKRGVAGDLAYAEFIEKVDADNAALLAEQFCRGLHGVRGRTYKPMSGFHLYPTSGTSDDYAFSRHLVDPEKGKILAFTVEWGTIFQPLWPEMEQIVLDVDAGLVQFCLAAL
;
A
#
# COMPACT_ATOMS: atom_id res chain seq x y z
N MET A 1 5.22 11.14 0.91
CA MET A 1 6.12 12.16 0.33
C MET A 1 5.45 13.51 0.20
N ASN A 2 5.94 14.52 0.92
CA ASN A 2 5.62 15.90 0.59
C ASN A 2 6.75 16.44 -0.30
N PHE A 3 6.60 16.34 -1.62
CA PHE A 3 7.56 16.75 -2.66
C PHE A 3 7.82 18.28 -2.72
N ARG A 4 7.54 19.02 -1.65
CA ARG A 4 7.63 20.49 -1.59
C ARG A 4 8.85 20.98 -0.81
N ASN A 5 9.60 20.09 -0.16
CA ASN A 5 10.81 20.45 0.57
C ASN A 5 12.06 20.11 -0.26
N PRO A 6 12.67 21.10 -0.96
CA PRO A 6 13.79 20.85 -1.85
C PRO A 6 15.07 20.40 -1.12
N LEU A 7 15.14 20.55 0.21
CA LEU A 7 16.28 20.04 1.01
C LEU A 7 16.38 18.51 0.97
N PHE A 8 15.31 17.82 0.58
CA PHE A 8 15.23 16.37 0.50
C PHE A 8 15.13 15.83 -0.93
N ASP A 9 15.28 16.70 -1.94
CA ASP A 9 15.34 16.26 -3.33
C ASP A 9 16.51 15.29 -3.55
N GLY A 10 16.24 14.18 -4.24
CA GLY A 10 17.23 13.13 -4.51
C GLY A 10 17.65 12.31 -3.30
N LYS A 11 17.10 12.56 -2.10
CA LYS A 11 17.36 11.75 -0.90
C LYS A 11 16.34 10.63 -0.81
N ARG A 12 16.75 9.52 -0.20
CA ARG A 12 15.88 8.38 0.13
C ARG A 12 15.64 8.38 1.64
N GLY A 13 14.46 7.96 2.06
CA GLY A 13 14.20 7.71 3.48
C GLY A 13 15.11 6.62 4.03
N VAL A 14 15.65 6.83 5.23
CA VAL A 14 16.47 5.85 5.96
C VAL A 14 15.74 5.47 7.24
N ALA A 15 15.74 4.19 7.60
CA ALA A 15 15.08 3.72 8.81
C ALA A 15 15.75 4.34 10.05
N GLY A 16 14.93 4.96 10.92
CA GLY A 16 15.41 5.63 12.12
C GLY A 16 16.01 7.02 11.90
N ASP A 17 15.89 7.59 10.69
CA ASP A 17 16.29 8.98 10.44
C ASP A 17 15.37 9.93 11.23
N LEU A 18 15.99 10.84 11.98
CA LEU A 18 15.30 11.87 12.78
C LEU A 18 15.18 13.20 12.03
N ALA A 19 15.92 13.37 10.93
CA ALA A 19 15.91 14.56 10.09
C ALA A 19 14.89 14.46 8.94
N TYR A 20 14.64 13.25 8.42
CA TYR A 20 13.69 13.00 7.34
C TYR A 20 12.82 11.78 7.60
N ALA A 21 11.51 11.96 7.45
CA ALA A 21 10.55 10.87 7.38
C ALA A 21 9.52 11.17 6.30
N GLU A 22 8.97 10.11 5.72
CA GLU A 22 7.88 10.25 4.76
C GLU A 22 6.63 10.78 5.45
N PHE A 23 6.07 11.87 4.90
CA PHE A 23 4.87 12.48 5.45
C PHE A 23 3.60 11.80 4.94
N ILE A 24 2.73 11.44 5.89
CA ILE A 24 1.33 11.07 5.72
C ILE A 24 0.57 11.57 6.97
N GLU A 25 -0.65 12.08 6.80
CA GLU A 25 -1.48 12.45 7.96
C GLU A 25 -1.89 11.20 8.75
N LYS A 26 -1.99 11.30 10.08
CA LYS A 26 -2.33 10.15 10.92
C LYS A 26 -3.64 9.48 10.49
N VAL A 27 -4.66 10.28 10.18
CA VAL A 27 -5.97 9.75 9.75
C VAL A 27 -5.87 8.95 8.44
N ASP A 28 -5.04 9.41 7.50
CA ASP A 28 -4.82 8.70 6.24
C ASP A 28 -4.02 7.41 6.47
N ALA A 29 -3.03 7.44 7.35
CA ALA A 29 -2.26 6.26 7.74
C ALA A 29 -3.13 5.20 8.46
N ASP A 30 -3.98 5.64 9.39
CA ASP A 30 -4.93 4.77 10.11
C ASP A 30 -5.93 4.14 9.13
N ASN A 31 -6.50 4.94 8.20
CA ASN A 31 -7.41 4.45 7.18
C ASN A 31 -6.73 3.47 6.22
N ALA A 32 -5.50 3.76 5.79
CA ALA A 32 -4.74 2.85 4.94
C ALA A 32 -4.45 1.52 5.65
N ALA A 33 -4.06 1.56 6.92
CA ALA A 33 -3.83 0.36 7.73
C ALA A 33 -5.12 -0.47 7.87
N LEU A 34 -6.25 0.17 8.23
CA LEU A 34 -7.54 -0.49 8.34
C LEU A 34 -7.93 -1.20 7.04
N LEU A 35 -7.86 -0.51 5.91
CA LEU A 35 -8.24 -1.08 4.62
C LEU A 35 -7.32 -2.24 4.21
N ALA A 36 -6.01 -2.13 4.45
CA ALA A 36 -5.06 -3.21 4.18
C ALA A 36 -5.31 -4.44 5.07
N GLU A 37 -5.67 -4.24 6.34
CA GLU A 37 -6.08 -5.32 7.26
C GLU A 37 -7.36 -6.00 6.79
N GLN A 38 -8.35 -5.24 6.32
CA GLN A 38 -9.60 -5.79 5.77
C GLN A 38 -9.34 -6.61 4.51
N PHE A 39 -8.47 -6.15 3.60
CA PHE A 39 -8.02 -6.94 2.45
C PHE A 39 -7.43 -8.29 2.90
N CYS A 40 -6.48 -8.26 3.85
CA CYS A 40 -5.83 -9.47 4.35
C CYS A 40 -6.84 -10.43 5.00
N ARG A 41 -7.85 -9.91 5.69
CA ARG A 41 -8.92 -10.70 6.31
C ARG A 41 -9.80 -11.39 5.27
N GLY A 42 -10.21 -10.69 4.22
CA GLY A 42 -11.02 -11.25 3.13
C GLY A 42 -10.29 -12.40 2.43
N LEU A 43 -9.02 -12.15 2.08
CA LEU A 43 -8.13 -13.15 1.50
C LEU A 43 -7.95 -14.38 2.40
N HIS A 44 -7.69 -14.15 3.69
CA HIS A 44 -7.49 -15.25 4.66
C HIS A 44 -8.70 -16.19 4.72
N GLY A 45 -9.92 -15.66 4.55
CA GLY A 45 -11.16 -16.43 4.56
C GLY A 45 -11.30 -17.46 3.43
N VAL A 46 -10.54 -17.34 2.34
CA VAL A 46 -10.64 -18.26 1.19
C VAL A 46 -10.03 -19.61 1.51
N ARG A 47 -8.75 -19.63 1.90
CA ARG A 47 -8.00 -20.87 2.17
C ARG A 47 -6.95 -20.74 3.28
N GLY A 48 -7.09 -19.75 4.16
CA GLY A 48 -6.24 -19.57 5.35
C GLY A 48 -4.83 -19.01 5.05
N ARG A 49 -4.59 -18.46 3.85
CA ARG A 49 -3.34 -17.75 3.55
C ARG A 49 -3.22 -16.49 4.40
N THR A 50 -2.02 -16.18 4.87
CA THR A 50 -1.77 -14.99 5.69
C THR A 50 -0.91 -14.02 4.89
N TYR A 51 -1.51 -12.88 4.53
CA TYR A 51 -0.81 -11.73 3.97
C TYR A 51 -0.47 -10.77 5.11
N LYS A 52 0.61 -10.00 4.96
CA LYS A 52 1.07 -9.04 5.96
C LYS A 52 0.83 -7.62 5.46
N PRO A 53 -0.12 -6.87 6.04
CA PRO A 53 -0.27 -5.46 5.73
C PRO A 53 0.93 -4.68 6.30
N MET A 54 1.53 -3.82 5.49
CA MET A 54 2.65 -2.96 5.90
C MET A 54 2.84 -1.80 4.93
N SER A 55 3.44 -0.71 5.41
CA SER A 55 3.92 0.36 4.51
C SER A 55 5.05 -0.15 3.63
N GLY A 56 5.07 0.24 2.35
CA GLY A 56 6.10 -0.17 1.37
C GLY A 56 7.53 0.12 1.84
N PHE A 57 7.74 1.23 2.56
CA PHE A 57 9.03 1.54 3.19
C PHE A 57 9.60 0.41 4.06
N HIS A 58 8.73 -0.32 4.79
CA HIS A 58 9.15 -1.40 5.67
C HIS A 58 9.47 -2.71 4.94
N LEU A 59 9.07 -2.85 3.66
CA LEU A 59 9.48 -3.97 2.82
C LEU A 59 10.94 -3.75 2.42
N TYR A 60 11.21 -2.58 1.84
CA TYR A 60 12.52 -1.96 1.70
C TYR A 60 12.32 -0.47 1.36
N PRO A 61 13.24 0.42 1.77
CA PRO A 61 13.12 1.85 1.46
C PRO A 61 13.06 2.10 -0.05
N THR A 62 11.88 2.51 -0.53
CA THR A 62 11.59 2.84 -1.92
C THR A 62 10.87 4.19 -1.97
N SER A 63 11.08 4.94 -3.04
CA SER A 63 10.40 6.20 -3.28
C SER A 63 10.11 6.36 -4.76
N GLY A 64 8.99 7.00 -5.08
CA GLY A 64 8.61 7.33 -6.46
C GLY A 64 7.87 6.19 -7.15
N THR A 65 7.22 5.34 -6.37
CA THR A 65 6.31 4.31 -6.85
C THR A 65 4.98 4.92 -7.34
N SER A 66 4.13 4.11 -7.96
CA SER A 66 2.83 4.57 -8.48
C SER A 66 1.89 5.02 -7.36
N ASP A 67 1.88 4.32 -6.22
CA ASP A 67 1.09 4.63 -5.03
C ASP A 67 1.59 5.91 -4.34
N ASP A 68 2.91 6.08 -4.22
CA ASP A 68 3.55 7.33 -3.77
C ASP A 68 3.08 8.55 -4.57
N TYR A 69 3.10 8.44 -5.90
CA TYR A 69 2.65 9.50 -6.80
C TYR A 69 1.15 9.75 -6.66
N ALA A 70 0.34 8.69 -6.70
CA ALA A 70 -1.11 8.78 -6.65
C ALA A 70 -1.61 9.52 -5.39
N PHE A 71 -1.03 9.19 -4.23
CA PHE A 71 -1.30 9.88 -2.97
C PHE A 71 -0.81 11.32 -3.03
N SER A 72 0.47 11.57 -3.34
CA SER A 72 1.08 12.88 -3.13
C SER A 72 0.54 14.01 -4.02
N ARG A 73 -0.19 13.70 -5.10
CA ARG A 73 -0.80 14.71 -6.00
C ARG A 73 -1.66 15.73 -5.25
N HIS A 74 -2.46 15.29 -4.27
CA HIS A 74 -3.36 16.18 -3.51
C HIS A 74 -2.61 17.10 -2.54
N LEU A 75 -1.38 16.73 -2.13
CA LEU A 75 -0.53 17.56 -1.26
C LEU A 75 0.11 18.73 -2.04
N VAL A 76 0.34 18.52 -3.35
CA VAL A 76 0.87 19.55 -4.24
C VAL A 76 -0.26 20.44 -4.75
N ASP A 77 -1.36 19.82 -5.17
CA ASP A 77 -2.52 20.46 -5.79
C ASP A 77 -3.80 19.97 -5.09
N PRO A 78 -4.36 20.77 -4.16
CA PRO A 78 -5.56 20.40 -3.40
C PRO A 78 -6.83 20.20 -4.24
N GLU A 79 -6.86 20.67 -5.50
CA GLU A 79 -7.99 20.41 -6.40
C GLU A 79 -8.00 18.96 -6.88
N LYS A 80 -6.87 18.24 -6.77
CA LYS A 80 -6.81 16.81 -7.05
C LYS A 80 -7.31 16.05 -5.84
N GLY A 81 -8.32 15.19 -6.06
CA GLY A 81 -8.84 14.30 -5.03
C GLY A 81 -7.75 13.44 -4.38
N LYS A 82 -7.88 13.24 -3.06
CA LYS A 82 -7.03 12.34 -2.28
C LYS A 82 -7.26 10.89 -2.71
N ILE A 83 -6.18 10.14 -2.94
CA ILE A 83 -6.22 8.72 -3.26
C ILE A 83 -5.31 7.97 -2.28
N LEU A 84 -5.88 7.04 -1.51
CA LEU A 84 -5.11 6.03 -0.79
C LEU A 84 -4.83 4.88 -1.77
N ALA A 85 -3.59 4.77 -2.23
CA ALA A 85 -3.17 3.76 -3.18
C ALA A 85 -2.46 2.61 -2.46
N PHE A 86 -2.58 1.40 -3.01
CA PHE A 86 -2.08 0.17 -2.41
C PHE A 86 -1.35 -0.66 -3.45
N THR A 87 -0.29 -1.35 -3.01
CA THR A 87 0.40 -2.37 -3.79
C THR A 87 0.08 -3.74 -3.20
N VAL A 88 -0.39 -4.67 -4.04
CA VAL A 88 -0.65 -6.07 -3.65
C VAL A 88 0.43 -6.95 -4.25
N GLU A 89 1.36 -7.39 -3.40
CA GLU A 89 2.34 -8.43 -3.72
C GLU A 89 1.69 -9.80 -3.52
N TRP A 90 1.72 -10.66 -4.53
CA TRP A 90 1.07 -11.96 -4.51
C TRP A 90 1.99 -13.08 -5.00
N GLY A 91 1.64 -14.32 -4.61
CA GLY A 91 2.42 -15.49 -4.93
C GLY A 91 3.77 -15.54 -4.19
N THR A 92 4.52 -16.62 -4.41
CA THR A 92 5.86 -16.81 -3.82
C THR A 92 6.94 -17.03 -4.88
N ILE A 93 6.53 -17.05 -6.16
CA ILE A 93 7.39 -17.20 -7.33
C ILE A 93 6.84 -16.28 -8.42
N PHE A 94 7.71 -15.85 -9.34
CA PHE A 94 7.36 -14.88 -10.38
C PHE A 94 6.16 -15.30 -11.24
N GLN A 95 6.06 -16.60 -11.56
CA GLN A 95 4.93 -17.14 -12.32
C GLN A 95 4.57 -18.55 -11.80
N PRO A 96 3.58 -18.64 -10.90
CA PRO A 96 3.02 -19.92 -10.47
C PRO A 96 2.41 -20.71 -11.62
N LEU A 97 2.33 -22.04 -11.44
CA LEU A 97 1.54 -22.88 -12.34
C LEU A 97 0.07 -22.47 -12.28
N TRP A 98 -0.63 -22.63 -13.39
CA TRP A 98 -2.02 -22.19 -13.52
C TRP A 98 -2.95 -22.62 -12.38
N PRO A 99 -2.92 -23.88 -11.89
CA PRO A 99 -3.79 -24.28 -10.78
C PRO A 99 -3.56 -23.48 -9.48
N GLU A 100 -2.33 -23.04 -9.20
CA GLU A 100 -2.07 -22.16 -8.04
C GLU A 100 -2.45 -20.71 -8.36
N MET A 101 -2.27 -20.25 -9.60
CA MET A 101 -2.72 -18.92 -10.01
C MET A 101 -4.22 -18.73 -9.86
N GLU A 102 -5.03 -19.73 -10.22
CA GLU A 102 -6.48 -19.69 -10.02
C GLU A 102 -6.84 -19.48 -8.55
N GLN A 103 -6.12 -20.14 -7.64
CA GLN A 103 -6.34 -19.96 -6.20
C GLN A 103 -5.87 -18.58 -5.71
N ILE A 104 -4.75 -18.06 -6.24
CA ILE A 104 -4.29 -16.70 -5.93
C ILE A 104 -5.28 -15.64 -6.41
N VAL A 105 -5.91 -15.83 -7.57
CA VAL A 105 -6.96 -14.92 -8.06
C VAL A 105 -8.14 -14.91 -7.08
N LEU A 106 -8.61 -16.07 -6.65
CA LEU A 106 -9.70 -16.16 -5.65
C LEU A 106 -9.32 -15.50 -4.31
N ASP A 107 -8.09 -15.74 -3.84
CA ASP A 107 -7.52 -15.11 -2.64
C ASP A 107 -7.58 -13.57 -2.74
N VAL A 108 -7.07 -13.01 -3.84
CA VAL A 108 -7.00 -11.55 -4.06
C VAL A 108 -8.39 -10.95 -4.27
N ASP A 109 -9.26 -11.59 -5.05
CA ASP A 109 -10.62 -11.11 -5.31
C ASP A 109 -11.45 -11.02 -4.02
N ALA A 110 -11.37 -12.03 -3.15
CA ALA A 110 -12.03 -11.99 -1.84
C ALA A 110 -11.48 -10.85 -0.97
N GLY A 111 -10.17 -10.62 -1.00
CA GLY A 111 -9.54 -9.48 -0.35
C GLY A 111 -10.05 -8.14 -0.89
N LEU A 112 -10.15 -7.98 -2.21
CA LEU A 112 -10.66 -6.76 -2.86
C LEU A 112 -12.12 -6.48 -2.50
N VAL A 113 -12.98 -7.51 -2.45
CA VAL A 113 -14.37 -7.34 -2.02
C VAL A 113 -14.44 -6.84 -0.58
N GLN A 114 -13.71 -7.48 0.35
CA GLN A 114 -13.69 -7.07 1.75
C GLN A 114 -13.11 -5.65 1.94
N PHE A 115 -12.07 -5.31 1.17
CA PHE A 115 -11.51 -3.96 1.10
C PHE A 115 -12.57 -2.93 0.67
N CYS A 116 -13.28 -3.19 -0.44
CA CYS A 116 -14.29 -2.28 -0.97
C CYS A 116 -15.46 -2.07 -0.01
N LEU A 117 -15.90 -3.12 0.69
CA LEU A 117 -16.94 -3.02 1.71
C LEU A 117 -16.52 -2.14 2.90
N ALA A 118 -15.24 -2.12 3.24
CA ALA A 118 -14.69 -1.30 4.32
C ALA A 118 -14.39 0.15 3.89
N ALA A 119 -14.41 0.44 2.59
CA ALA A 119 -14.12 1.76 2.03
C ALA A 119 -15.37 2.62 1.75
N LEU A 120 -16.56 2.14 2.12
CA LEU A 120 -17.85 2.84 2.00
C LEU A 120 -18.04 3.87 3.12
#